data_AF-A0A5J4XCL8-F1
#
_entry.id   AF-A0A5J4XCL8-F1
#
_cell.length_a   1.000
_cell.length_b   1.000
_cell.length_c   1.000
_cell.angle_alpha   90.00
_cell.angle_beta   90.00
_cell.angle_gamma   90.00
#
_symmetry.space_group_name_H-M   'P 1'
#
loop_
_entity.id
_entity.type
_entity.pdbx_description
1 polymer ?
#
loop_
_entity_poly.entity_id
_entity_poly.type
_entity_poly.pdbx_seq_one_letter_code
_entity_poly.pdbx_strand_id
1 'polypeptide(L)'
;MPAGLIDEGEDAAQAAVRELKEETGYSGKVTSVSEPCFSDPGMTNSNMQWAVVDIDADAPENANVKPELEPGEFIDVFLVPLQGLHMALVVSYC
;
A
#
# COMPACT_ATOMS: atom_id res chain seq x y z
N MET A 1 -5.17 -1.37 -2.22
CA MET A 1 -3.72 -1.14 -2.07
C MET A 1 -3.55 -0.35 -0.79
N PRO A 2 -2.50 -0.60 0.01
CA PRO A 2 -2.19 0.24 1.16
C PRO A 2 -1.99 1.69 0.74
N ALA A 3 -2.45 2.65 1.54
CA ALA A 3 -2.35 4.07 1.23
C ALA A 3 -2.68 4.97 2.42
N GLY A 4 -1.87 6.02 2.62
CA GLY A 4 -2.20 7.12 3.51
C GLY A 4 -1.58 8.43 3.08
N LEU A 5 -1.67 9.45 3.93
CA LEU A 5 -1.19 10.79 3.64
C LEU A 5 0.33 10.88 3.85
N ILE A 6 0.98 11.76 3.08
CA ILE A 6 2.38 12.10 3.32
C ILE A 6 2.42 13.09 4.49
N ASP A 7 3.12 12.70 5.55
CA ASP A 7 3.30 13.54 6.73
C ASP A 7 4.31 14.67 6.51
N GLU A 8 4.28 15.68 7.38
CA GLU A 8 5.22 16.79 7.31
C GLU A 8 6.68 16.29 7.45
N GLY A 9 7.48 16.52 6.42
CA GLY A 9 8.89 16.14 6.37
C GLY A 9 9.15 14.76 5.78
N GLU A 10 8.12 14.00 5.41
CA GLU A 10 8.26 12.77 4.64
C GLU A 10 8.26 13.04 3.13
N ASP A 11 8.96 12.20 2.39
CA ASP A 11 8.74 12.00 0.96
C ASP A 11 7.75 10.84 0.71
N ALA A 12 7.28 10.71 -0.54
CA ALA A 12 6.32 9.67 -0.91
C ALA A 12 6.85 8.24 -0.74
N ALA A 13 8.17 8.03 -0.83
CA ALA A 13 8.77 6.71 -0.62
C ALA A 13 8.76 6.33 0.86
N GLN A 14 9.06 7.28 1.75
CA GLN A 14 9.01 7.12 3.20
C GLN A 14 7.59 6.82 3.67
N ALA A 15 6.62 7.65 3.23
CA ALA A 15 5.21 7.43 3.53
C ALA A 15 4.75 6.04 3.06
N ALA A 16 5.06 5.65 1.82
CA ALA A 16 4.66 4.34 1.31
C ALA A 16 5.21 3.14 2.12
N VAL A 17 6.43 3.22 2.64
CA VAL A 17 7.00 2.15 3.49
C VAL A 17 6.36 2.15 4.88
N ARG A 18 6.10 3.34 5.44
CA ARG A 18 5.42 3.50 6.73
C ARG A 18 3.99 2.94 6.66
N GLU A 19 3.19 3.42 5.71
CA GLU A 19 1.80 2.98 5.50
C GLU A 19 1.71 1.48 5.19
N LEU A 20 2.62 0.93 4.38
CA LEU A 20 2.68 -0.52 4.15
C LEU A 20 2.89 -1.28 5.48
N LYS A 21 3.76 -0.79 6.35
CA LYS A 21 4.05 -1.41 7.64
C LYS A 21 2.88 -1.29 8.60
N GLU A 22 2.27 -0.11 8.71
CA GLU A 22 1.13 0.17 9.57
C GLU A 22 -0.08 -0.68 9.14
N GLU A 23 -0.47 -0.63 7.87
CA GLU A 23 -1.71 -1.25 7.41
C GLU A 23 -1.60 -2.77 7.19
N THR A 24 -0.39 -3.29 6.94
CA THR A 24 -0.21 -4.72 6.59
C THR A 24 0.77 -5.49 7.48
N GLY A 25 1.64 -4.78 8.19
CA GLY A 25 2.75 -5.35 8.95
C GLY A 25 3.99 -5.73 8.12
N TYR A 26 3.92 -5.68 6.79
CA TYR A 26 5.05 -6.02 5.93
C TYR A 26 6.11 -4.92 5.86
N SER A 27 7.35 -5.33 5.67
CA SER A 27 8.49 -4.46 5.40
C SER A 27 9.05 -4.75 4.02
N GLY A 28 9.37 -3.69 3.28
CA GLY A 28 9.85 -3.82 1.90
C GLY A 28 10.71 -2.64 1.47
N LYS A 29 11.16 -2.70 0.22
CA LYS A 29 12.02 -1.68 -0.39
C LYS A 29 11.33 -1.04 -1.57
N VAL A 30 11.26 0.29 -1.57
CA VAL A 30 10.76 1.06 -2.72
C VAL A 30 11.69 0.88 -3.91
N THR A 31 11.13 0.49 -5.05
CA THR A 31 11.85 0.33 -6.32
C THR A 31 11.57 1.46 -7.30
N SER A 32 10.38 2.08 -7.20
CA SER A 32 10.04 3.27 -7.99
C SER A 32 8.93 4.07 -7.33
N VAL A 33 8.93 5.38 -7.58
CA VAL A 33 7.84 6.30 -7.22
C VAL A 33 7.43 7.05 -8.48
N SER A 34 6.12 7.15 -8.73
CA SER A 34 5.60 7.91 -9.86
C SER A 34 5.67 9.42 -9.62
N GLU A 35 5.55 10.20 -10.68
CA GLU A 35 5.11 11.60 -10.56
C GLU A 35 3.70 11.69 -9.95
N PRO A 36 3.28 12.86 -9.42
CA PRO A 36 1.92 13.04 -8.90
C PRO A 36 0.85 12.73 -9.96
N CYS A 37 -0.12 11.90 -9.57
CA CYS A 37 -1.27 11.48 -10.36
C CYS A 37 -2.54 12.07 -9.74
N PHE A 38 -3.30 12.87 -10.51
CA PHE A 38 -4.56 13.46 -10.03
C PHE A 38 -5.69 12.43 -10.07
N SER A 39 -6.37 12.26 -8.93
CA SER A 39 -7.34 11.17 -8.73
C SER A 39 -8.70 11.47 -9.34
N ASP A 40 -9.17 12.72 -9.25
CA ASP A 40 -10.41 13.17 -9.88
C ASP A 40 -10.32 14.66 -10.24
N PRO A 41 -9.62 15.00 -11.36
CA PRO A 41 -9.32 16.39 -11.72
C PRO A 41 -10.57 17.19 -12.14
N GLY A 42 -11.72 16.53 -12.36
CA GLY A 42 -12.98 17.20 -12.66
C GLY A 42 -13.69 17.73 -11.42
N MET A 43 -13.33 17.24 -10.23
CA MET A 43 -14.03 17.54 -8.96
C MET A 43 -13.10 18.09 -7.88
N THR A 44 -11.86 17.60 -7.81
CA THR A 44 -10.92 17.90 -6.72
C THR A 44 -9.51 18.16 -7.26
N ASN A 45 -8.65 18.71 -6.41
CA ASN A 45 -7.20 18.75 -6.63
C ASN A 45 -6.48 17.58 -5.95
N SER A 46 -7.21 16.59 -5.43
CA SER A 46 -6.64 15.41 -4.79
C SER A 46 -5.75 14.66 -5.78
N ASN A 47 -4.56 14.32 -5.31
CA ASN A 47 -3.55 13.60 -6.08
C ASN A 47 -2.81 12.64 -5.16
N MET A 48 -2.05 11.73 -5.76
CA MET A 48 -1.24 10.74 -5.07
C MET A 48 -0.01 10.38 -5.91
N GLN A 49 1.00 9.80 -5.27
CA GLN A 49 2.13 9.18 -5.95
C GLN A 49 2.08 7.67 -5.70
N TRP A 50 2.29 6.88 -6.74
CA TRP A 50 2.35 5.43 -6.63
C TRP A 50 3.78 5.00 -6.32
N ALA A 51 3.98 4.32 -5.20
CA ALA A 51 5.22 3.64 -4.89
C ALA A 51 5.08 2.14 -5.17
N VAL A 52 6.04 1.59 -5.92
CA VAL A 52 6.20 0.14 -6.06
C VAL A 52 7.17 -0.32 -4.99
N VAL A 53 6.73 -1.27 -4.16
CA VAL A 53 7.51 -1.79 -3.02
C VAL A 53 7.70 -3.29 -3.21
N ASP A 54 8.96 -3.72 -3.24
CA ASP A 54 9.32 -5.13 -3.27
C ASP A 54 9.41 -5.65 -1.83
N ILE A 55 8.73 -6.76 -1.56
CA ILE A 55 8.70 -7.43 -0.26
C ILE A 55 9.37 -8.79 -0.42
N ASP A 56 10.42 -9.02 0.35
CA ASP A 56 11.01 -10.36 0.46
C ASP A 56 10.17 -11.20 1.42
N ALA A 57 9.42 -12.15 0.88
CA ALA A 57 8.53 -13.02 1.65
C ALA A 57 9.29 -14.07 2.50
N ASP A 58 10.55 -14.35 2.16
CA ASP A 58 11.39 -15.30 2.90
C ASP A 58 12.14 -14.63 4.05
N ALA A 59 12.12 -13.29 4.13
CA ALA A 59 12.78 -12.53 5.17
C ALA A 59 12.11 -12.78 6.55
N PRO A 60 12.89 -12.98 7.64
CA PRO A 60 12.34 -13.28 8.96
C PRO A 60 11.32 -12.25 9.49
N GLU A 61 11.52 -10.97 9.18
CA GLU A 61 10.63 -9.87 9.56
C GLU A 61 9.24 -9.94 8.89
N ASN A 62 9.13 -10.64 7.75
CA ASN A 62 7.91 -10.76 6.96
C ASN A 62 7.17 -12.09 7.17
N ALA A 63 7.70 -12.99 8.01
CA ALA A 63 7.14 -14.34 8.20
C ALA A 63 5.84 -14.37 9.01
N ASN A 64 5.67 -13.47 10.00
CA ASN A 64 4.50 -13.42 10.88
C ASN A 64 4.10 -11.97 11.19
N VAL A 65 3.80 -11.24 10.13
CA VAL A 65 3.46 -9.82 10.21
C VAL A 65 2.12 -9.59 10.90
N LYS A 66 1.99 -8.42 11.52
CA LYS A 66 0.72 -7.92 12.08
C LYS A 66 0.61 -6.44 11.75
N PRO A 67 -0.55 -5.97 11.25
CA PRO A 67 -0.81 -4.55 11.11
C PRO A 67 -0.68 -3.80 12.45
N GLU A 68 -0.18 -2.59 12.38
CA GLU A 68 -0.04 -1.60 13.46
C GLU A 68 -0.98 -0.41 13.16
N LEU A 69 -2.28 -0.68 13.15
CA LEU A 69 -3.32 0.27 12.73
C LEU A 69 -3.48 1.45 13.68
N GLU A 70 -3.78 2.63 13.13
CA GLU A 70 -4.08 3.82 13.89
C GLU A 70 -5.49 3.80 14.53
N PRO A 71 -5.75 4.60 15.58
CA PRO A 71 -7.08 4.70 16.18
C PRO A 71 -8.15 5.12 15.17
N GLY A 72 -9.10 4.22 14.90
CA GLY A 72 -10.21 4.45 13.97
C GLY A 72 -10.06 3.73 12.64
N GLU A 73 -8.92 3.07 12.42
CA GLU A 73 -8.71 2.21 11.26
C GLU A 73 -9.17 0.78 11.52
N PHE A 74 -9.80 0.19 10.51
CA PHE A 74 -10.28 -1.18 10.53
C PHE A 74 -9.96 -1.82 9.18
N ILE A 75 -8.79 -2.45 9.10
CA ILE A 75 -8.23 -2.93 7.83
C ILE A 75 -8.00 -4.45 7.90
N ASP A 76 -8.44 -5.14 6.86
CA ASP A 76 -8.15 -6.55 6.60
C ASP A 76 -7.17 -6.69 5.44
N VAL A 77 -6.15 -7.54 5.60
CA VAL A 77 -5.10 -7.74 4.59
C VAL A 77 -5.42 -8.96 3.72
N PHE A 78 -5.49 -8.75 2.40
CA PHE A 78 -5.67 -9.80 1.41
C PHE A 78 -4.46 -9.88 0.48
N LEU A 79 -3.76 -11.03 0.50
CA LEU A 79 -2.72 -11.32 -0.49
C LEU A 79 -3.35 -11.99 -1.70
N VAL A 80 -3.27 -11.33 -2.85
CA VAL A 80 -3.86 -11.80 -4.10
C VAL A 80 -2.76 -12.08 -5.12
N PRO A 81 -2.77 -13.24 -5.81
CA PRO A 81 -1.79 -13.54 -6.85
C PRO A 81 -1.82 -12.48 -7.96
N LEU A 82 -0.64 -11.98 -8.34
CA LEU A 82 -0.52 -11.08 -9.48
C LEU A 82 -0.98 -11.76 -10.78
N GLN A 83 -0.60 -13.02 -10.97
CA GLN A 83 -1.09 -13.83 -12.06
C GLN A 83 -2.59 -14.08 -11.90
N GLY A 84 -3.40 -13.56 -12.82
CA GLY A 84 -4.85 -13.69 -12.76
C GLY A 84 -5.53 -12.71 -11.79
N LEU A 85 -4.84 -11.63 -11.37
CA LEU A 85 -5.36 -10.61 -10.44
C LEU A 85 -6.79 -10.15 -10.78
N HIS A 86 -7.07 -9.84 -12.04
CA HIS A 86 -8.41 -9.44 -12.49
C HIS A 86 -9.48 -10.47 -12.11
N MET A 87 -9.22 -11.75 -12.34
CA MET A 87 -10.19 -12.81 -12.02
C MET A 87 -10.38 -12.93 -10.51
N ALA A 88 -9.31 -12.84 -9.73
CA ALA A 88 -9.40 -12.88 -8.28
C ALA A 88 -10.23 -11.73 -7.71
N LEU A 89 -10.11 -10.52 -8.27
CA LEU A 89 -10.88 -9.35 -7.82
C LEU A 89 -12.35 -9.37 -8.25
N VAL A 90 -12.66 -9.96 -9.41
CA VAL A 90 -14.02 -9.93 -9.99
C VAL A 90 -14.88 -11.12 -9.55
N VAL A 91 -14.27 -12.27 -9.21
CA VAL A 91 -15.00 -13.52 -8.89
C VAL A 91 -15.19 -13.74 -7.38
N SER A 92 -14.51 -12.98 -6.52
CA SER A 92 -14.59 -13.14 -5.06
C SER A 92 -15.93 -12.69 -4.41
N TYR A 93 -16.98 -12.44 -5.21
CA TYR A 93 -18.31 -12.02 -4.76
C TYR A 93 -19.47 -12.91 -5.31
N CYS A 94 -19.20 -14.17 -5.67
CA CYS A 94 -20.25 -15.16 -5.99
C CYS A 94 -20.25 -16.33 -5.02
#